data_AF-A0A7K1V9D5-F1
#
_entry.id   AF-A0A7K1V9D5-F1
#
_cell.length_a   1.000
_cell.length_b   1.000
_cell.length_c   1.000
_cell.angle_alpha   90.00
_cell.angle_beta   90.00
_cell.angle_gamma   90.00
#
_symmetry.space_group_name_H-M   'P 1'
#
loop_
_entity.id
_entity.type
_entity.pdbx_description
1 polymer ?
#
loop_
_entity_poly.entity_id
_entity_poly.type
_entity_poly.pdbx_seq_one_letter_code
_entity_poly.pdbx_strand_id
1 'polypeptide(L)'
;MTDFNDLANRYLAQWNESDPALRRKLIREIWAEDGVQFLVDPPEDVRNAAARISFPIPQLEVRGHDLLERRVERAYEMFIETGHRFVQRGAATTLLKDVIAFTWSMVTEDGAVVGGGMDVLALNEDGRIRTDHQHIGID
;
A
#
# COMPACT_ATOMS: atom_id res chain seq x y z
N MET A 1 -23.40 1.45 0.52
CA MET A 1 -22.43 2.15 1.38
C MET A 1 -21.24 1.21 1.48
N THR A 2 -20.07 1.60 0.96
CA THR A 2 -18.89 0.74 0.95
C THR A 2 -18.50 0.41 2.38
N ASP A 3 -18.36 -0.86 2.72
CA ASP A 3 -17.72 -1.24 3.98
C ASP A 3 -16.22 -0.98 3.82
N PHE A 4 -15.70 0.00 4.55
CA PHE A 4 -14.31 0.39 4.43
C PHE A 4 -13.33 -0.63 5.01
N ASN A 5 -13.80 -1.54 5.87
CA ASN A 5 -12.99 -2.71 6.24
C ASN A 5 -12.92 -3.72 5.09
N ASP A 6 -13.99 -3.90 4.30
CA ASP A 6 -13.92 -4.71 3.08
C ASP A 6 -12.93 -4.11 2.08
N LEU A 7 -12.95 -2.80 1.88
CA LEU A 7 -11.97 -2.13 1.02
C LEU A 7 -10.53 -2.31 1.54
N ALA A 8 -10.29 -2.11 2.83
CA ALA A 8 -8.96 -2.33 3.42
C ALA A 8 -8.49 -3.78 3.28
N ASN A 9 -9.39 -4.76 3.46
CA ASN A 9 -9.09 -6.17 3.24
C ASN A 9 -8.74 -6.46 1.77
N ARG A 10 -9.49 -5.92 0.81
CA ARG A 10 -9.20 -6.05 -0.63
C ARG A 10 -7.90 -5.36 -1.03
N TYR A 11 -7.59 -4.21 -0.41
CA TYR A 11 -6.30 -3.56 -0.57
C TYR A 11 -5.16 -4.43 -0.05
N LEU A 12 -5.28 -5.02 1.14
CA LEU A 12 -4.24 -5.92 1.64
C LEU A 12 -4.15 -7.24 0.84
N ALA A 13 -5.25 -7.68 0.22
CA ALA A 13 -5.25 -8.88 -0.62
C ALA A 13 -4.28 -8.76 -1.81
N GLN A 14 -4.22 -7.61 -2.50
CA GLN A 14 -3.24 -7.45 -3.59
C GLN A 14 -1.79 -7.61 -3.10
N TRP A 15 -1.48 -7.17 -1.87
CA TRP A 15 -0.15 -7.24 -1.29
C TRP A 15 0.24 -8.63 -0.81
N ASN A 16 -0.75 -9.47 -0.49
CA ASN A 16 -0.54 -10.85 -0.03
C ASN A 16 -0.75 -11.91 -1.12
N GLU A 17 -1.19 -11.53 -2.32
CA GLU A 17 -1.51 -12.46 -3.39
C GLU A 17 -0.24 -13.00 -4.08
N SER A 18 -0.08 -14.31 -4.01
CA SER A 18 1.06 -15.05 -4.56
C SER A 18 0.93 -15.28 -6.07
N ASP A 19 -0.28 -15.50 -6.58
CA ASP A 19 -0.51 -15.72 -8.01
C ASP A 19 -0.41 -14.39 -8.79
N PRO A 20 0.52 -14.26 -9.75
CA PRO A 20 0.71 -13.01 -10.48
C PRO A 20 -0.52 -12.55 -11.28
N ALA A 21 -1.29 -13.48 -11.82
CA ALA A 21 -2.48 -13.16 -12.61
C ALA A 21 -3.64 -12.69 -11.70
N LEU A 22 -3.81 -13.32 -10.53
CA LEU A 22 -4.77 -12.85 -9.53
C LEU A 22 -4.36 -11.50 -8.95
N ARG A 23 -3.07 -11.29 -8.65
CA ARG A 23 -2.54 -10.02 -8.18
C ARG A 23 -2.84 -8.87 -9.15
N ARG A 24 -2.58 -9.09 -10.45
CA ARG A 24 -2.95 -8.15 -11.52
C ARG A 24 -4.45 -7.84 -11.51
N LYS A 25 -5.28 -8.87 -11.39
CA LYS A 25 -6.74 -8.71 -11.36
C LYS A 25 -7.18 -7.85 -10.17
N LEU A 26 -6.68 -8.14 -8.97
CA LEU A 26 -6.99 -7.38 -7.75
C LEU A 26 -6.64 -5.90 -7.90
N ILE A 27 -5.45 -5.59 -8.41
CA ILE A 27 -5.01 -4.21 -8.64
C ILE A 27 -5.98 -3.48 -9.59
N ARG A 28 -6.35 -4.10 -10.71
CA ARG A 28 -7.26 -3.50 -11.70
C ARG A 28 -8.69 -3.33 -11.19
N GLU A 29 -9.10 -4.14 -10.22
CA GLU A 29 -10.42 -4.06 -9.61
C GLU A 29 -10.53 -2.93 -8.58
N ILE A 30 -9.48 -2.69 -7.80
CA ILE A 30 -9.53 -1.71 -6.71
C ILE A 30 -8.97 -0.33 -7.08
N TRP A 31 -8.08 -0.23 -8.07
CA TRP A 31 -7.48 1.04 -8.49
C TRP A 31 -8.14 1.65 -9.71
N ALA A 32 -8.28 2.97 -9.72
CA ALA A 32 -8.55 3.72 -10.95
C ALA A 32 -7.41 3.51 -11.95
N GLU A 33 -7.69 3.63 -13.26
CA GLU A 33 -6.70 3.39 -14.32
C GLU A 33 -5.47 4.30 -14.17
N ASP A 34 -5.66 5.54 -13.72
CA ASP A 34 -4.63 6.54 -13.43
C ASP A 34 -4.35 6.72 -11.94
N GLY A 35 -4.72 5.72 -11.12
CA GLY A 35 -4.51 5.72 -9.68
C GLY A 35 -3.05 5.87 -9.30
N VAL A 36 -2.78 6.52 -8.17
CA VAL A 36 -1.43 6.86 -7.72
C VAL A 36 -1.20 6.43 -6.29
N GLN A 37 -0.11 5.70 -6.05
CA GLN A 37 0.45 5.52 -4.72
C GLN A 37 1.58 6.52 -4.49
N PHE A 38 1.54 7.23 -3.37
CA PHE A 38 2.62 8.03 -2.83
C PHE A 38 3.21 7.30 -1.63
N LEU A 39 4.52 7.01 -1.68
CA LEU A 39 5.25 6.57 -0.50
C LEU A 39 5.75 7.83 0.21
N VAL A 40 5.00 8.24 1.23
CA VAL A 40 5.19 9.53 1.93
C VAL A 40 6.50 9.56 2.71
N ASP A 41 6.92 8.40 3.20
CA ASP A 41 8.18 8.20 3.92
C ASP A 41 9.13 7.35 3.06
N PRO A 42 9.94 7.96 2.15
CA PRO A 42 10.86 7.22 1.29
C PRO A 42 11.82 6.36 2.11
N PRO A 43 12.23 5.17 1.60
CA PRO A 43 13.13 4.29 2.33
C PRO A 43 14.46 4.94 2.70
N GLU A 44 15.12 4.41 3.73
CA GLU A 44 16.32 5.03 4.31
C GLU A 44 17.45 5.21 3.30
N ASP A 45 17.65 4.25 2.40
CA ASP A 45 18.65 4.31 1.33
C ASP A 45 18.40 5.49 0.37
N VAL A 46 17.15 5.76 0.00
CA VAL A 46 16.76 6.91 -0.82
C VAL A 46 17.02 8.22 -0.08
N ARG A 47 16.63 8.29 1.20
CA ARG A 47 16.89 9.48 2.04
C ARG A 47 18.38 9.75 2.18
N ASN A 48 19.17 8.72 2.47
CA ASN A 48 20.62 8.81 2.62
C ASN A 48 21.30 9.23 1.31
N ALA A 49 20.84 8.68 0.17
CA ALA A 49 21.34 9.05 -1.14
C ALA A 49 21.10 10.53 -1.47
N ALA A 50 19.89 11.05 -1.23
CA ALA A 50 19.54 12.45 -1.43
C ALA A 50 20.36 13.39 -0.52
N ALA A 51 20.46 13.04 0.78
CA ALA A 51 21.22 13.81 1.76
C ALA A 51 22.71 13.92 1.40
N ARG A 52 23.32 12.82 0.92
CA ARG A 52 24.74 12.79 0.53
C ARG A 52 25.10 13.83 -0.54
N ILE A 53 24.15 14.19 -1.40
CA ILE A 53 24.33 15.19 -2.46
C ILE A 53 23.57 16.49 -2.19
N SER A 54 23.05 16.68 -0.96
CA SER A 54 22.32 17.87 -0.53
C SER A 54 21.08 18.21 -1.38
N PHE A 55 20.40 17.17 -1.86
CA PHE A 55 19.09 17.31 -2.52
C PHE A 55 17.95 17.10 -1.50
N PRO A 56 16.79 17.74 -1.71
CA PRO A 56 15.59 17.41 -0.94
C PRO A 56 15.21 15.94 -1.17
N ILE A 57 14.59 15.33 -0.15
CA ILE A 57 14.05 13.97 -0.27
C ILE A 57 12.96 13.99 -1.35
N PRO A 58 13.06 13.13 -2.39
CA PRO A 58 12.08 13.13 -3.46
C PRO A 58 10.75 12.55 -2.98
N GLN A 59 9.65 13.02 -3.58
CA GLN A 59 8.40 12.27 -3.54
C GLN A 59 8.55 11.00 -4.39
N LEU A 60 8.23 9.86 -3.80
CA LEU A 60 8.16 8.60 -4.53
C LEU A 60 6.72 8.32 -4.89
N GLU A 61 6.42 8.31 -6.18
CA GLU A 61 5.09 7.97 -6.71
C GLU A 61 5.12 6.77 -7.64
N VAL A 62 4.03 6.01 -7.63
CA VAL A 62 3.76 4.87 -8.51
C VAL A 62 2.40 5.11 -9.14
N ARG A 63 2.36 5.26 -10.46
CA ARG A 63 1.16 5.69 -11.19
C ARG A 63 0.70 4.66 -12.21
N GLY A 64 -0.59 4.37 -12.18
CA GLY A 64 -1.26 3.48 -13.12
C GLY A 64 -0.99 1.99 -12.87
N HIS A 65 -1.86 1.16 -13.42
CA HIS A 65 -1.88 -0.29 -13.13
C HIS A 65 -0.54 -0.97 -13.39
N ASP A 66 0.15 -0.66 -14.49
CA ASP A 66 1.41 -1.33 -14.82
C ASP A 66 2.53 -1.08 -13.79
N LEU A 67 2.65 0.15 -13.28
CA LEU A 67 3.65 0.46 -12.26
C LEU A 67 3.23 -0.06 -10.89
N LEU A 68 1.93 -0.03 -10.58
CA LEU A 68 1.38 -0.62 -9.36
C LEU A 68 1.62 -2.15 -9.34
N GLU A 69 1.37 -2.85 -10.44
CA GLU A 69 1.64 -4.28 -10.60
C GLU A 69 3.10 -4.62 -10.26
N ARG A 70 4.06 -3.85 -10.81
CA ARG A 70 5.49 -4.03 -10.52
C ARG A 70 5.85 -3.72 -9.07
N ARG A 71 5.25 -2.67 -8.49
CA ARG A 71 5.48 -2.25 -7.11
C ARG A 71 5.01 -3.32 -6.11
N VAL A 72 3.86 -3.93 -6.38
CA VAL A 72 3.29 -4.99 -5.54
C VAL A 72 4.03 -6.32 -5.77
N GLU A 73 4.40 -6.64 -7.00
CA GLU A 73 5.29 -7.78 -7.30
C GLU A 73 6.62 -7.69 -6.55
N ARG A 74 7.25 -6.50 -6.55
CA ARG A 74 8.49 -6.31 -5.79
C ARG A 74 8.31 -6.53 -4.29
N ALA A 75 7.18 -6.12 -3.72
CA ALA A 75 6.89 -6.39 -2.31
C ALA A 75 6.62 -7.88 -2.05
N TYR A 76 5.97 -8.58 -2.99
CA TYR A 76 5.78 -10.02 -2.92
C TYR A 76 7.12 -10.75 -2.80
N GLU A 77 8.07 -10.49 -3.70
CA GLU A 77 9.42 -11.10 -3.68
C GLU A 77 10.16 -10.82 -2.38
N MET A 78 10.04 -9.60 -1.85
CA MET A 78 10.76 -9.19 -0.65
C MET A 78 10.18 -9.80 0.63
N PHE A 79 8.85 -9.90 0.71
CA PHE A 79 8.17 -10.12 1.99
C PHE A 79 7.28 -11.38 1.99
N ILE A 80 6.48 -11.59 0.95
CA ILE A 80 5.52 -12.70 0.93
C ILE A 80 6.20 -14.03 0.60
N GLU A 81 7.09 -14.04 -0.40
CA GLU A 81 7.88 -15.22 -0.74
C GLU A 81 8.79 -15.66 0.44
N THR A 82 9.16 -14.71 1.31
CA THR A 82 9.98 -14.95 2.50
C THR A 82 9.18 -15.27 3.76
N GLY A 83 7.87 -15.53 3.65
CA GLY A 83 7.01 -15.99 4.75
C GLY A 83 6.35 -14.89 5.58
N HIS A 84 6.40 -13.64 5.15
CA HIS A 84 5.67 -12.55 5.80
C HIS A 84 4.26 -12.40 5.23
N ARG A 85 3.40 -11.71 5.97
CA ARG A 85 2.06 -11.33 5.55
C ARG A 85 1.70 -9.94 6.07
N PHE A 86 0.91 -9.21 5.31
CA PHE A 86 0.35 -7.92 5.70
C PHE A 86 -1.06 -8.12 6.26
N VAL A 87 -1.31 -7.66 7.48
CA VAL A 87 -2.60 -7.81 8.17
C VAL A 87 -3.13 -6.46 8.61
N GLN A 88 -4.43 -6.25 8.51
CA GLN A 88 -5.06 -5.03 8.98
C GLN A 88 -4.96 -4.93 10.51
N ARG A 89 -4.68 -3.73 11.00
CA ARG A 89 -4.75 -3.35 12.41
C ARG A 89 -5.95 -2.46 12.64
N GLY A 90 -6.84 -2.87 13.55
CA GLY A 90 -8.03 -2.09 13.91
C GLY A 90 -9.03 -1.92 12.75
N ALA A 91 -10.09 -1.17 13.01
CA ALA A 91 -11.07 -0.83 11.98
C ALA A 91 -10.57 0.33 11.09
N ALA A 92 -10.92 0.28 9.81
CA ALA A 92 -10.74 1.41 8.92
C ALA A 92 -11.55 2.62 9.42
N THR A 93 -10.96 3.81 9.36
CA THR A 93 -11.56 5.08 9.76
C THR A 93 -11.97 5.86 8.52
N THR A 94 -13.20 6.35 8.50
CA THR A 94 -13.65 7.32 7.48
C THR A 94 -13.17 8.71 7.87
N LEU A 95 -12.35 9.35 7.04
CA LEU A 95 -11.87 10.71 7.29
C LEU A 95 -12.83 11.74 6.68
N LEU A 96 -13.26 11.50 5.45
CA LEU A 96 -14.22 12.30 4.69
C LEU A 96 -15.04 11.37 3.78
N LYS A 97 -16.05 11.92 3.09
CA LYS A 97 -16.73 11.17 2.01
C LYS A 97 -15.66 10.69 1.02
N ASP A 98 -15.65 9.38 0.76
CA ASP A 98 -14.74 8.69 -0.16
C ASP A 98 -13.25 8.80 0.21
N VAL A 99 -12.93 9.17 1.46
CA VAL A 99 -11.55 9.18 1.98
C VAL A 99 -11.48 8.37 3.27
N ILE A 100 -10.61 7.37 3.29
CA ILE A 100 -10.43 6.45 4.42
C ILE A 100 -8.97 6.36 4.84
N ALA A 101 -8.76 5.99 6.09
CA ALA A 101 -7.47 5.60 6.62
C ALA A 101 -7.57 4.23 7.30
N PHE A 102 -6.56 3.40 7.17
CA PHE A 102 -6.43 2.17 7.94
C PHE A 102 -4.96 1.89 8.22
N THR A 103 -4.72 1.13 9.28
CA THR A 103 -3.37 0.71 9.67
C THR A 103 -3.17 -0.76 9.36
N TRP A 104 -1.92 -1.16 9.14
CA TRP A 104 -1.55 -2.55 8.91
C TRP A 104 -0.24 -2.90 9.61
N SER A 105 0.00 -4.20 9.75
CA SER A 105 1.24 -4.79 10.24
C SER A 105 1.78 -5.78 9.24
N MET A 106 3.10 -5.81 9.10
CA MET A 106 3.81 -6.93 8.51
C MET A 106 4.17 -7.90 9.63
N VAL A 107 3.75 -9.14 9.49
CA VAL A 107 3.96 -10.17 10.49
C VAL A 107 4.61 -11.40 9.88
N THR A 108 5.45 -12.07 10.67
CA THR A 108 6.11 -13.33 10.33
C THR A 108 5.14 -14.52 10.44
N GLU A 109 5.57 -15.70 10.00
CA GLU A 109 4.78 -16.93 10.10
C GLU A 109 4.38 -17.25 11.55
N ASP A 110 5.30 -17.06 12.51
CA ASP A 110 5.07 -17.27 13.95
C ASP A 110 4.23 -16.14 14.61
N GLY A 111 3.89 -15.10 13.86
CA GLY A 111 3.00 -14.02 14.29
C GLY A 111 3.67 -12.83 14.94
N ALA A 112 5.01 -12.76 14.96
CA ALA A 112 5.70 -11.56 15.41
C ALA A 112 5.46 -10.38 14.45
N VAL A 113 5.22 -9.19 15.01
CA VAL A 113 5.09 -7.95 14.24
C VAL A 113 6.49 -7.40 13.98
N VAL A 114 6.86 -7.31 12.70
CA VAL A 114 8.20 -6.87 12.26
C VAL A 114 8.17 -5.58 11.45
N GLY A 115 6.99 -5.05 11.17
CA GLY A 115 6.79 -3.77 10.51
C GLY A 115 5.32 -3.38 10.48
N GLY A 116 5.05 -2.22 9.93
CA GLY A 116 3.69 -1.72 9.81
C GLY A 116 3.63 -0.35 9.16
N GLY A 117 2.41 0.12 8.97
CA GLY A 117 2.15 1.39 8.34
C GLY A 117 0.69 1.80 8.44
N MET A 118 0.41 2.88 7.73
CA MET A 118 -0.93 3.43 7.54
C MET A 118 -1.06 3.88 6.09
N ASP A 119 -2.23 3.65 5.51
CA ASP A 119 -2.56 4.13 4.18
C ASP A 119 -3.79 5.02 4.27
N VAL A 120 -3.74 6.16 3.58
CA VAL A 120 -4.88 7.06 3.40
C VAL A 120 -5.32 7.00 1.94
N LEU A 121 -6.47 6.38 1.70
CA LEU A 121 -7.03 6.16 0.37
C LEU A 121 -8.11 7.19 0.09
N ALA A 122 -8.01 7.86 -1.06
CA ALA A 122 -9.11 8.64 -1.64
C ALA A 122 -9.65 7.90 -2.87
N LEU A 123 -10.97 7.76 -2.94
CA LEU A 123 -11.68 7.03 -3.99
C LEU A 123 -12.27 7.98 -5.03
N ASN A 124 -12.37 7.51 -6.27
CA ASN A 124 -13.14 8.18 -7.31
C ASN A 124 -14.64 7.86 -7.18
N GLU A 125 -15.45 8.39 -8.10
CA GLU A 125 -16.91 8.21 -8.12
C GLU A 125 -17.35 6.74 -8.28
N ASP A 126 -16.50 5.89 -8.86
CA ASP A 126 -16.74 4.44 -9.01
C ASP A 126 -16.32 3.63 -7.77
N GLY A 127 -15.83 4.31 -6.71
CA GLY A 127 -15.33 3.66 -5.50
C GLY A 127 -13.95 3.01 -5.66
N ARG A 128 -13.19 3.37 -6.71
CA ARG A 128 -11.82 2.89 -6.95
C ARG A 128 -10.78 3.87 -6.40
N ILE A 129 -9.65 3.35 -5.94
CA ILE A 129 -8.56 4.13 -5.38
C ILE A 129 -7.98 5.06 -6.45
N ARG A 130 -8.11 6.36 -6.21
CA ARG A 130 -7.53 7.42 -7.02
C ARG A 130 -6.17 7.83 -6.50
N THR A 131 -6.05 7.98 -5.18
CA THR A 131 -4.76 8.23 -4.52
C THR A 131 -4.64 7.41 -3.25
N ASP A 132 -3.44 6.93 -3.00
CA ASP A 132 -3.01 6.30 -1.76
C ASP A 132 -1.80 7.06 -1.23
N HIS A 133 -1.85 7.46 0.03
CA HIS A 133 -0.73 8.04 0.75
C HIS A 133 -0.28 7.04 1.80
N GLN A 134 0.77 6.30 1.47
CA GLN A 134 1.32 5.25 2.31
C GLN A 134 2.43 5.80 3.20
N HIS A 135 2.26 5.57 4.50
CA HIS A 135 3.22 5.88 5.54
C HIS A 135 3.80 4.59 6.12
N ILE A 136 5.12 4.52 6.25
CA ILE A 136 5.81 3.37 6.83
C ILE A 136 6.32 3.74 8.22
N GLY A 137 6.02 2.91 9.22
CA GLY A 137 6.55 3.09 10.58
C GLY A 137 5.72 4.02 11.47
N ILE A 138 4.45 3.68 11.71
CA ILE A 138 3.64 4.33 12.74
C ILE A 138 3.29 3.29 13.79
N ASP A 139 3.84 3.47 14.99
CA ASP A 139 3.54 2.69 16.20
C ASP A 139 2.01 2.63 16.43
#